data_AF-A0A953RMT9-F1
#
_entry.id   AF-A0A953RMT9-F1
#
_cell.length_a   1.000
_cell.length_b   1.000
_cell.length_c   1.000
_cell.angle_alpha   90.00
_cell.angle_beta   90.00
_cell.angle_gamma   90.00
#
_symmetry.space_group_name_H-M   'P 1'
#
loop_
_entity.id
_entity.type
_entity.pdbx_description
1 polymer ?
#
loop_
_entity_poly.entity_id
_entity_poly.type
_entity_poly.pdbx_seq_one_letter_code
_entity_poly.pdbx_strand_id
1 'polypeptide(L)'
;MAQDERELLELLKFELKFLEDGGYGRSPHTPWRRQNVFEDSPTCPNFCDPARPHACSECLLMRFVPAELRGQASPCRLIPLNSKGETIDYFYRCGTQLELEEALGGWLRNQIREIEERTELASKTEHSKPSQNGSDSLSRKQWLAFAGNLYVLANRYRENHDYVEAHALYARALEATEKVVTSEDDEFSLSARLLHDQLAEFARDAEMKACSQ
;
A
#
# COMPACT_ATOMS: atom_id res chain seq x y z
N MET A 1 -10.92 6.50 13.88
CA MET A 1 -11.82 7.20 12.91
C MET A 1 -11.00 8.17 12.05
N ALA A 2 -10.62 9.37 12.53
CA ALA A 2 -9.84 10.31 11.72
C ALA A 2 -8.44 9.80 11.31
N GLN A 3 -7.80 9.02 12.17
CA GLN A 3 -6.49 8.43 11.89
C GLN A 3 -6.58 7.31 10.83
N ASP A 4 -7.52 6.37 10.99
CA ASP A 4 -7.78 5.30 10.02
C ASP A 4 -8.18 5.83 8.64
N GLU A 5 -8.86 6.98 8.57
CA GLU A 5 -9.20 7.65 7.30
C GLU A 5 -7.97 8.28 6.64
N ARG A 6 -7.08 8.90 7.41
CA ARG A 6 -5.80 9.42 6.89
C ARG A 6 -4.90 8.30 6.36
N GLU A 7 -4.84 7.18 7.06
CA GLU A 7 -4.03 6.03 6.65
C GLU A 7 -4.57 5.35 5.42
N LEU A 8 -5.90 5.19 5.37
CA LEU A 8 -6.54 4.72 4.16
C LEU A 8 -6.26 5.65 2.98
N LEU A 9 -6.32 6.97 3.20
CA LEU A 9 -6.04 7.94 2.15
C LEU A 9 -4.61 7.81 1.62
N GLU A 10 -3.62 7.69 2.50
CA GLU A 10 -2.23 7.45 2.11
C GLU A 10 -2.05 6.12 1.38
N LEU A 11 -2.70 5.05 1.85
CA LEU A 11 -2.68 3.74 1.20
C LEU A 11 -3.26 3.83 -0.23
N LEU A 12 -4.41 4.46 -0.41
CA LEU A 12 -5.04 4.59 -1.73
C LEU A 12 -4.23 5.49 -2.66
N LYS A 13 -3.62 6.56 -2.15
CA LYS A 13 -2.69 7.41 -2.92
C LYS A 13 -1.44 6.63 -3.34
N PHE A 14 -0.93 5.76 -2.48
CA PHE A 14 0.14 4.84 -2.86
C PHE A 14 -0.29 3.93 -3.99
N GLU A 15 -1.43 3.24 -3.84
CA GLU A 15 -1.95 2.33 -4.86
C GLU A 15 -2.14 3.00 -6.22
N LEU A 16 -2.66 4.23 -6.21
CA LEU A 16 -2.84 5.00 -7.44
C LEU A 16 -1.51 5.29 -8.11
N LYS A 17 -0.50 5.72 -7.34
CA LYS A 17 0.83 5.97 -7.89
C LYS A 17 1.49 4.69 -8.38
N PHE A 18 1.37 3.59 -7.62
CA PHE A 18 1.91 2.29 -8.02
C PHE A 18 1.29 1.78 -9.33
N LEU A 19 -0.01 2.00 -9.51
CA LEU A 19 -0.70 1.73 -10.78
C LEU A 19 -0.19 2.63 -11.92
N GLU A 20 -0.08 3.94 -11.69
CA GLU A 20 0.35 4.92 -12.69
C GLU A 20 1.82 4.71 -13.13
N ASP A 21 2.67 4.25 -12.21
CA ASP A 21 4.06 3.86 -12.46
C ASP A 21 4.16 2.49 -13.18
N GLY A 22 3.03 1.85 -13.49
CA GLY A 22 2.96 0.58 -14.22
C GLY A 22 3.22 -0.67 -13.37
N GLY A 23 3.12 -0.58 -12.04
CA GLY A 23 3.40 -1.67 -11.10
C GLY A 23 2.52 -2.92 -11.28
N TYR A 24 1.34 -2.77 -11.87
CA TYR A 24 0.45 -3.89 -12.23
C TYR A 24 0.56 -4.35 -13.68
N GLY A 25 1.41 -3.69 -14.47
CA GLY A 25 1.67 -4.04 -15.85
C GLY A 25 2.38 -5.39 -16.00
N ARG A 26 2.71 -5.74 -17.25
CA ARG A 26 3.47 -6.97 -17.52
C ARG A 26 4.89 -6.82 -16.96
N SER A 27 5.14 -7.46 -15.82
CA SER A 27 6.46 -7.53 -15.23
C SER A 27 7.44 -8.23 -16.18
N PRO A 28 8.58 -7.61 -16.52
CA PRO A 28 9.65 -8.25 -17.31
C PRO A 28 10.21 -9.50 -16.62
N HIS A 29 10.12 -9.57 -15.29
CA HIS A 29 10.62 -10.67 -14.47
C HIS A 29 9.67 -11.85 -14.35
N THR A 30 8.37 -11.61 -14.57
CA THR A 30 7.35 -12.67 -14.51
C THR A 30 6.39 -12.58 -15.71
N PRO A 31 6.87 -12.63 -16.96
CA PRO A 31 6.03 -12.47 -18.14
C PRO A 31 4.97 -13.56 -18.29
N TRP A 32 5.15 -14.71 -17.62
CA TRP A 32 4.21 -15.83 -17.59
C TRP A 32 3.07 -15.67 -16.58
N ARG A 33 3.13 -14.69 -15.68
CA ARG A 33 2.14 -14.47 -14.61
C ARG A 33 1.56 -13.06 -14.70
N ARG A 34 0.23 -12.94 -14.71
CA ARG A 34 -0.44 -11.64 -14.53
C ARG A 34 -0.25 -11.17 -13.09
N GLN A 35 -0.01 -9.87 -12.90
CA GLN A 35 0.06 -9.28 -11.56
C GLN A 35 -1.36 -9.22 -10.97
N ASN A 36 -1.50 -9.74 -9.75
CA ASN A 36 -2.73 -9.69 -8.99
C ASN A 36 -2.81 -8.32 -8.29
N VAL A 37 -3.76 -7.51 -8.71
CA VAL A 37 -4.14 -6.22 -8.14
C VAL A 37 -4.37 -6.37 -6.63
N PHE A 38 -3.79 -5.45 -5.87
CA PHE A 38 -3.71 -5.44 -4.42
C PHE A 38 -2.90 -6.58 -3.79
N GLU A 39 -2.93 -7.81 -4.29
CA GLU A 39 -2.15 -8.92 -3.71
C GLU A 39 -0.65 -8.80 -3.96
N ASP A 40 -0.28 -8.38 -5.18
CA ASP A 40 1.10 -8.13 -5.58
C ASP A 40 1.49 -6.64 -5.34
N SER A 41 0.72 -5.90 -4.52
CA SER A 41 1.11 -4.57 -4.07
C SER A 41 1.90 -4.62 -2.76
N PRO A 42 2.92 -3.75 -2.59
CA PRO A 42 3.57 -3.52 -1.31
C PRO A 42 2.63 -3.14 -0.16
N THR A 43 1.41 -2.67 -0.41
CA THR A 43 0.44 -2.36 0.68
C THR A 43 -0.23 -3.60 1.25
N CYS A 44 -0.14 -4.76 0.57
CA CYS A 44 -0.69 -6.01 1.08
C CYS A 44 0.11 -6.50 2.29
N PRO A 45 -0.53 -6.81 3.43
CA PRO A 45 0.17 -7.42 4.56
C PRO A 45 0.81 -8.77 4.23
N ASN A 46 0.33 -9.46 3.19
CA ASN A 46 0.88 -10.74 2.72
C ASN A 46 1.70 -10.58 1.42
N PHE A 47 2.18 -9.37 1.12
CA PHE A 47 2.98 -9.11 -0.08
C PHE A 47 4.21 -10.03 -0.09
N CYS A 48 4.43 -10.72 -1.21
CA CYS A 48 5.55 -11.64 -1.40
C CYS A 48 5.64 -12.82 -0.41
N ASP A 49 4.58 -13.10 0.35
CA ASP A 49 4.51 -14.26 1.25
C ASP A 49 3.45 -15.28 0.79
N PRO A 50 3.88 -16.43 0.22
CA PRO A 50 2.96 -17.50 -0.19
C PRO A 50 2.19 -18.13 0.97
N ALA A 51 2.71 -18.07 2.20
CA ALA A 51 2.08 -18.68 3.37
C ALA A 51 0.89 -17.86 3.89
N ARG A 52 0.78 -16.58 3.48
CA ARG A 52 -0.32 -15.66 3.82
C ARG A 52 -0.69 -15.70 5.32
N PRO A 53 0.27 -15.44 6.22
CA PRO A 53 0.06 -15.56 7.67
C PRO A 53 -0.94 -14.52 8.23
N HIS A 54 -1.16 -13.40 7.54
CA HIS A 54 -2.03 -12.33 8.00
C HIS A 54 -3.45 -12.47 7.43
N ALA A 55 -4.44 -12.45 8.33
CA ALA A 55 -5.84 -12.46 7.93
C ALA A 55 -6.21 -11.16 7.18
N CYS A 56 -6.88 -11.29 6.03
CA CYS A 56 -7.28 -10.12 5.24
C CYS A 56 -8.18 -9.16 6.02
N SER A 57 -8.94 -9.63 7.03
CA SER A 57 -9.75 -8.80 7.92
C SER A 57 -8.97 -7.68 8.63
N GLU A 58 -7.66 -7.82 8.80
CA GLU A 58 -6.78 -6.80 9.37
C GLU A 58 -6.37 -5.72 8.35
N CYS A 59 -6.74 -5.82 7.07
CA CYS A 59 -6.37 -4.87 6.01
C CYS A 59 -7.41 -3.74 5.85
N LEU A 60 -6.95 -2.50 5.67
CA LEU A 60 -7.83 -1.33 5.47
C LEU A 60 -8.73 -1.44 4.23
N LEU A 61 -8.29 -2.15 3.18
CA LEU A 61 -9.06 -2.36 1.94
C LEU A 61 -10.32 -3.21 2.15
N MET A 62 -10.43 -3.97 3.25
CA MET A 62 -11.61 -4.81 3.52
C MET A 62 -12.90 -4.03 3.65
N ARG A 63 -12.84 -2.73 3.95
CA ARG A 63 -14.03 -1.88 4.03
C ARG A 63 -14.76 -1.75 2.69
N PHE A 64 -14.05 -1.92 1.58
CA PHE A 64 -14.61 -1.85 0.23
C PHE A 64 -15.13 -3.19 -0.29
N VAL A 65 -14.87 -4.28 0.45
CA VAL A 65 -15.39 -5.60 0.11
C VAL A 65 -16.83 -5.73 0.65
N PRO A 66 -17.79 -6.13 -0.20
CA PRO A 66 -19.15 -6.44 0.23
C PRO A 66 -19.15 -7.43 1.40
N ALA A 67 -20.02 -7.22 2.39
CA ALA A 67 -19.96 -7.92 3.68
C ALA A 67 -20.07 -9.45 3.51
N GLU A 68 -20.85 -9.89 2.55
CA GLU A 68 -21.12 -11.30 2.21
C GLU A 68 -19.88 -12.00 1.62
N LEU A 69 -18.96 -11.22 1.06
CA LEU A 69 -17.81 -11.72 0.31
C LEU A 69 -16.50 -11.66 1.12
N ARG A 70 -16.53 -11.09 2.33
CA ARG A 70 -15.34 -10.92 3.20
C ARG A 70 -14.71 -12.24 3.65
N GLY A 71 -15.46 -13.34 3.65
CA GLY A 71 -14.98 -14.67 4.05
C GLY A 71 -14.25 -15.45 2.95
N GLN A 72 -14.10 -14.91 1.74
CA GLN A 72 -13.40 -15.60 0.65
C GLN A 72 -11.88 -15.58 0.83
N ALA A 73 -11.16 -16.45 0.11
CA ALA A 73 -9.71 -16.57 0.21
C ALA A 73 -8.95 -15.30 -0.24
N SER A 74 -9.48 -14.59 -1.24
CA SER A 74 -8.94 -13.29 -1.70
C SER A 74 -10.06 -12.26 -1.83
N PRO A 75 -10.53 -11.69 -0.71
CA PRO A 75 -11.67 -10.77 -0.71
C PRO A 75 -11.39 -9.48 -1.50
N CYS A 76 -10.13 -9.05 -1.58
CA CYS A 76 -9.73 -7.86 -2.33
C CYS A 76 -10.05 -7.95 -3.83
N ARG A 77 -10.13 -9.15 -4.42
CA ARG A 77 -10.53 -9.33 -5.84
C ARG A 77 -12.01 -9.05 -6.09
N LEU A 78 -12.80 -8.95 -5.03
CA LEU A 78 -14.25 -8.79 -5.07
C LEU A 78 -14.68 -7.36 -4.79
N ILE A 79 -13.72 -6.43 -4.74
CA ILE A 79 -13.99 -5.00 -4.67
C ILE A 79 -14.63 -4.57 -6.00
N PRO A 80 -15.84 -3.98 -5.99
CA PRO A 80 -16.47 -3.44 -7.18
C PRO A 80 -15.78 -2.13 -7.58
N LEU A 81 -15.34 -2.04 -8.83
CA LEU A 81 -14.59 -0.89 -9.34
C LEU A 81 -15.48 0.18 -9.98
N ASN A 82 -16.71 -0.16 -10.36
CA ASN A 82 -17.60 0.76 -11.07
C ASN A 82 -19.08 0.61 -10.66
N SER A 83 -19.91 1.51 -11.19
CA SER A 83 -21.34 1.57 -10.92
C SER A 83 -22.13 0.34 -11.42
N LYS A 84 -21.55 -0.47 -12.32
CA LYS A 84 -22.14 -1.74 -12.75
C LYS A 84 -21.86 -2.89 -11.77
N GLY A 85 -21.01 -2.66 -10.76
CA GLY A 85 -20.58 -3.69 -9.81
C GLY A 85 -19.55 -4.65 -10.39
N GLU A 86 -18.90 -4.30 -11.50
CA GLU A 86 -17.82 -5.13 -12.07
C GLU A 86 -16.62 -5.11 -11.10
N THR A 87 -16.18 -6.30 -10.69
CA THR A 87 -15.11 -6.50 -9.72
C THR A 87 -13.76 -6.73 -10.41
N ILE A 88 -12.67 -6.70 -9.66
CA ILE A 88 -11.35 -7.10 -10.17
C ILE A 88 -11.39 -8.54 -10.75
N ASP A 89 -12.07 -9.47 -10.06
CA ASP A 89 -12.25 -10.84 -10.55
C ASP A 89 -12.97 -10.89 -11.91
N TYR A 90 -13.98 -10.04 -12.12
CA TYR A 90 -14.65 -9.92 -13.41
C TYR A 90 -13.66 -9.53 -14.52
N PHE A 91 -12.82 -8.52 -14.29
CA PHE A 91 -11.82 -8.10 -15.27
C PHE A 91 -10.76 -9.17 -15.53
N TYR A 92 -10.41 -10.01 -14.54
CA TYR A 92 -9.52 -11.14 -14.79
C TYR A 92 -10.09 -12.20 -15.72
N ARG A 93 -11.40 -12.41 -15.65
CA ARG A 93 -12.09 -13.44 -16.43
C ARG A 93 -12.47 -12.94 -17.82
N CYS A 94 -12.93 -11.70 -17.91
CA CYS A 94 -13.63 -11.18 -19.09
C CYS A 94 -13.00 -9.90 -19.67
N GLY A 95 -12.13 -9.21 -18.93
CA GLY A 95 -11.56 -7.93 -19.33
C GLY A 95 -10.11 -8.01 -19.82
N THR A 96 -9.68 -6.92 -20.43
CA THR A 96 -8.27 -6.65 -20.76
C THR A 96 -7.54 -6.00 -19.58
N GLN A 97 -6.20 -6.05 -19.61
CA GLN A 97 -5.37 -5.39 -18.60
C GLN A 97 -5.63 -3.88 -18.58
N LEU A 98 -5.74 -3.26 -19.76
CA LEU A 98 -5.98 -1.81 -19.88
C LEU A 98 -7.33 -1.44 -19.25
N GLU A 99 -8.40 -2.18 -19.55
CA GLU A 99 -9.72 -1.94 -18.96
C GLU A 99 -9.71 -2.08 -17.43
N LEU A 100 -8.96 -3.08 -16.90
CA LEU A 100 -8.78 -3.24 -15.46
C LEU A 100 -8.05 -2.04 -14.85
N GLU A 101 -6.95 -1.60 -15.44
CA GLU A 101 -6.13 -0.48 -14.95
C GLU A 101 -6.89 0.84 -15.03
N GLU A 102 -7.65 1.08 -16.11
CA GLU A 102 -8.51 2.26 -16.24
C GLU A 102 -9.64 2.27 -15.20
N ALA A 103 -10.33 1.14 -15.03
CA ALA A 103 -11.39 1.00 -14.03
C ALA A 103 -10.84 1.16 -12.62
N LEU A 104 -9.69 0.56 -12.32
CA LEU A 104 -9.02 0.66 -11.02
C LEU A 104 -8.55 2.08 -10.74
N GLY A 105 -7.92 2.74 -11.70
CA GLY A 105 -7.46 4.13 -11.56
C GLY A 105 -8.62 5.10 -11.38
N GLY A 106 -9.72 4.90 -12.11
CA GLY A 106 -10.96 5.65 -11.92
C GLY A 106 -11.56 5.43 -10.52
N TRP A 107 -11.59 4.19 -10.05
CA TRP A 107 -12.06 3.83 -8.72
C TRP A 107 -11.20 4.47 -7.62
N LEU A 108 -9.88 4.32 -7.69
CA LEU A 108 -8.92 4.88 -6.73
C LEU A 108 -9.07 6.40 -6.62
N ARG A 109 -9.11 7.13 -7.73
CA ARG A 109 -9.29 8.58 -7.74
C ARG A 109 -10.62 9.01 -7.12
N ASN A 110 -11.71 8.29 -7.40
CA ASN A 110 -13.00 8.59 -6.79
C ASN A 110 -12.98 8.34 -5.28
N GLN A 111 -12.41 7.23 -4.82
CA GLN A 111 -12.33 6.91 -3.39
C GLN A 111 -11.43 7.89 -2.62
N ILE A 112 -10.29 8.30 -3.21
CA ILE A 112 -9.42 9.34 -2.65
C ILE A 112 -10.21 10.64 -2.48
N ARG A 113 -10.90 11.11 -3.53
CA ARG A 113 -11.72 12.33 -3.47
C ARG A 113 -12.78 12.25 -2.38
N GLU A 114 -13.51 11.14 -2.30
CA GLU A 114 -14.56 10.94 -1.29
C GLU A 114 -14.03 10.94 0.15
N ILE A 115 -12.81 10.46 0.37
CA ILE A 115 -12.16 10.51 1.69
C ILE A 115 -11.67 11.92 1.99
N GLU A 116 -11.03 12.58 1.03
CA GLU A 116 -10.53 13.96 1.18
C GLU A 116 -11.67 14.91 1.54
N GLU A 117 -12.77 14.88 0.79
CA GLU A 117 -13.96 15.70 1.07
C GLU A 117 -14.51 15.44 2.48
N ARG A 118 -14.60 14.17 2.91
CA ARG A 118 -15.04 13.83 4.29
C ARG A 118 -14.08 14.36 5.35
N THR A 119 -12.77 14.24 5.14
CA THR A 119 -11.75 14.73 6.09
C THR A 119 -11.73 16.26 6.17
N GLU A 120 -12.00 16.96 5.06
CA GLU A 120 -12.17 18.42 5.04
C GLU A 120 -13.44 18.87 5.76
N LEU A 121 -14.54 18.14 5.61
CA LEU A 121 -15.79 18.42 6.33
C LEU A 121 -15.64 18.15 7.84
N ALA A 122 -14.92 17.10 8.22
CA ALA A 122 -14.63 16.78 9.61
C ALA A 122 -13.72 17.85 10.26
N SER A 123 -12.69 18.33 9.56
CA SER A 123 -11.78 19.36 10.07
C SER A 123 -12.45 20.74 10.25
N LYS A 124 -13.51 21.03 9.49
CA LYS A 124 -14.35 22.23 9.69
C LYS A 124 -15.29 22.10 10.90
N THR A 125 -15.57 20.89 11.35
CA THR A 125 -16.58 20.60 12.40
C THR A 125 -15.94 20.40 13.78
N GLU A 126 -14.66 20.01 13.88
CA GLU A 126 -14.04 19.62 15.15
C GLU A 126 -12.83 20.49 15.54
N HIS A 127 -13.12 21.55 16.31
CA HIS A 127 -12.15 22.22 17.21
C HIS A 127 -12.42 21.76 18.66
N SER A 128 -12.28 20.47 18.98
CA SER A 128 -12.14 19.99 20.37
C SER A 128 -11.82 18.49 20.48
N LYS A 129 -10.58 18.23 20.94
CA LYS A 129 -10.01 17.04 21.61
C LYS A 129 -9.89 15.68 20.87
N PRO A 130 -8.69 15.09 20.83
CA PRO A 130 -8.50 13.69 20.45
C PRO A 130 -8.64 12.76 21.66
N SER A 131 -9.21 11.57 21.44
CA SER A 131 -9.17 10.45 22.39
C SER A 131 -8.59 9.24 21.66
N GLN A 132 -7.42 8.81 22.10
CA GLN A 132 -6.65 7.68 21.57
C GLN A 132 -6.88 6.42 22.43
N ASN A 133 -6.60 5.24 21.83
CA ASN A 133 -5.68 4.21 22.36
C ASN A 133 -5.91 2.78 21.81
N GLY A 134 -6.89 2.56 20.92
CA GLY A 134 -7.12 1.24 20.31
C GLY A 134 -6.63 1.09 18.86
N SER A 135 -6.84 2.10 18.01
CA SER A 135 -6.55 2.02 16.57
C SER A 135 -5.09 2.35 16.20
N ASP A 136 -4.34 2.96 17.13
CA ASP A 136 -2.97 3.42 16.92
C ASP A 136 -1.97 2.25 16.77
N SER A 137 -2.27 1.08 17.37
CA SER A 137 -1.42 -0.11 17.25
C SER A 137 -1.60 -0.83 15.89
N LEU A 138 -2.84 -0.97 15.41
CA LEU A 138 -3.11 -1.62 14.12
C LEU A 138 -2.53 -0.80 12.96
N SER A 139 -2.73 0.52 13.02
CA SER A 139 -2.08 1.50 12.16
C SER A 139 -0.57 1.31 12.06
N ARG A 140 0.12 1.34 13.21
CA ARG A 140 1.59 1.24 13.27
C ARG A 140 2.11 -0.09 12.75
N LYS A 141 1.39 -1.18 13.05
CA LYS A 141 1.69 -2.51 12.50
C LYS A 141 1.61 -2.51 10.97
N GLN A 142 0.59 -1.88 10.39
CA GLN A 142 0.43 -1.79 8.94
C GLN A 142 1.51 -0.92 8.28
N TRP A 143 1.82 0.24 8.86
CA TRP A 143 2.90 1.09 8.36
C TRP A 143 4.27 0.41 8.40
N LEU A 144 4.55 -0.33 9.47
CA LEU A 144 5.78 -1.11 9.60
C LEU A 144 5.85 -2.23 8.55
N ALA A 145 4.75 -2.96 8.32
CA ALA A 145 4.67 -3.96 7.27
C ALA A 145 4.85 -3.34 5.87
N PHE A 146 4.21 -2.19 5.63
CA PHE A 146 4.32 -1.45 4.39
C PHE A 146 5.76 -1.00 4.11
N ALA A 147 6.47 -0.46 5.11
CA ALA A 147 7.89 -0.13 4.99
C ALA A 147 8.76 -1.36 4.67
N GLY A 148 8.51 -2.50 5.33
CA GLY A 148 9.22 -3.75 5.06
C GLY A 148 8.96 -4.29 3.65
N ASN A 149 7.72 -4.18 3.16
CA ASN A 149 7.36 -4.60 1.81
C ASN A 149 8.03 -3.72 0.75
N LEU A 150 8.08 -2.40 0.96
CA LEU A 150 8.82 -1.47 0.10
C LEU A 150 10.31 -1.78 0.09
N TYR A 151 10.89 -2.12 1.25
CA TYR A 151 12.29 -2.54 1.34
C TYR A 151 12.58 -3.79 0.49
N VAL A 152 11.73 -4.81 0.57
CA VAL A 152 11.86 -6.04 -0.23
C VAL A 152 11.73 -5.75 -1.72
N LEU A 153 10.79 -4.89 -2.12
CA LEU A 153 10.64 -4.50 -3.52
C LEU A 153 11.85 -3.71 -4.01
N ALA A 154 12.33 -2.72 -3.25
CA ALA A 154 13.50 -1.93 -3.58
C ALA A 154 14.75 -2.80 -3.78
N ASN A 155 14.94 -3.82 -2.94
CA ASN A 155 16.03 -4.79 -3.09
C ASN A 155 15.97 -5.54 -4.43
N ARG A 156 14.78 -5.90 -4.92
CA ARG A 156 14.64 -6.56 -6.23
C ARG A 156 15.05 -5.64 -7.38
N TYR A 157 14.62 -4.38 -7.34
CA TYR A 157 15.05 -3.37 -8.34
C TYR A 157 16.56 -3.16 -8.29
N ARG A 158 17.14 -3.09 -7.09
CA ARG A 158 18.59 -2.98 -6.89
C ARG A 158 19.36 -4.17 -7.46
N GLU A 159 18.87 -5.40 -7.25
CA GLU A 159 19.46 -6.63 -7.82
C GLU A 159 19.43 -6.64 -9.35
N ASN A 160 18.44 -5.98 -9.97
CA ASN A 160 18.34 -5.82 -11.42
C ASN A 160 19.13 -4.63 -11.97
N HIS A 161 19.86 -3.90 -11.13
CA HIS A 161 20.59 -2.67 -11.45
C HIS A 161 19.74 -1.45 -11.81
N ASP A 162 18.44 -1.49 -11.50
CA ASP A 162 17.51 -0.35 -11.63
C ASP A 162 17.58 0.50 -10.36
N TYR A 163 18.68 1.24 -10.20
CA TYR A 163 18.99 1.94 -8.94
C TYR A 163 18.12 3.19 -8.71
N VAL A 164 17.57 3.79 -9.77
CA VAL A 164 16.68 4.96 -9.68
C VAL A 164 15.36 4.58 -8.98
N GLU A 165 14.71 3.53 -9.47
CA GLU A 165 13.49 2.97 -8.88
C GLU A 165 13.76 2.41 -7.48
N ALA A 166 14.89 1.72 -7.29
CA ALA A 166 15.28 1.22 -5.97
C ALA A 166 15.43 2.36 -4.95
N HIS A 167 16.10 3.46 -5.31
CA HIS A 167 16.25 4.62 -4.43
C HIS A 167 14.91 5.27 -4.10
N ALA A 168 14.04 5.47 -5.09
CA ALA A 168 12.70 6.02 -4.87
C ALA A 168 11.85 5.16 -3.91
N LEU A 169 11.97 3.83 -4.01
CA LEU A 169 11.29 2.90 -3.11
C LEU A 169 11.87 2.92 -1.69
N TYR A 170 13.20 3.00 -1.54
CA TYR A 170 13.83 3.15 -0.22
C TYR A 170 13.44 4.47 0.46
N ALA A 171 13.42 5.58 -0.29
CA ALA A 171 13.00 6.88 0.23
C ALA A 171 11.56 6.83 0.76
N ARG A 172 10.65 6.17 0.04
CA ARG A 172 9.27 6.01 0.49
C ARG A 172 9.13 5.08 1.69
N ALA A 173 9.98 4.06 1.80
CA ALA A 173 10.03 3.18 2.97
C ALA A 173 10.51 3.95 4.23
N LEU A 174 11.46 4.87 4.08
CA LEU A 174 11.94 5.73 5.17
C LEU A 174 10.79 6.61 5.69
N GLU A 175 10.07 7.29 4.80
CA GLU A 175 8.89 8.09 5.19
C GLU A 175 7.86 7.24 5.96
N ALA A 176 7.62 6.01 5.53
CA ALA A 176 6.70 5.09 6.21
C ALA A 176 7.18 4.72 7.63
N THR A 177 8.48 4.50 7.83
CA THR A 177 9.03 4.23 9.18
C THR A 177 8.95 5.44 10.12
N GLU A 178 9.12 6.66 9.60
CA GLU A 178 8.99 7.89 10.41
C GLU A 178 7.57 8.06 10.96
N LYS A 179 6.54 7.61 10.22
CA LYS A 179 5.14 7.63 10.67
C LYS A 179 4.88 6.71 11.87
N VAL A 180 5.70 5.68 12.08
CA VAL A 180 5.57 4.73 13.20
C VAL A 180 6.24 5.26 14.47
N VAL A 181 7.30 6.05 14.32
CA VAL A 181 8.11 6.57 15.44
C VAL A 181 7.41 7.76 16.10
N THR A 182 6.63 7.49 17.16
CA THR A 182 5.92 8.52 17.93
C THR A 182 6.43 8.69 19.37
N SER A 183 7.12 7.69 19.93
CA SER A 183 7.81 7.75 21.24
C SER A 183 8.97 6.74 21.32
N GLU A 184 9.94 7.00 22.20
CA GLU A 184 11.20 6.22 22.29
C GLU A 184 11.06 4.79 22.85
N ASP A 185 10.03 4.49 23.66
CA ASP A 185 9.96 3.25 24.47
C ASP A 185 8.98 2.16 23.97
N ASP A 186 8.49 2.23 22.72
CA ASP A 186 7.56 1.23 22.17
C ASP A 186 8.26 0.21 21.25
N GLU A 187 7.83 -1.05 21.29
CA GLU A 187 8.39 -2.17 20.51
C GLU A 187 8.30 -1.90 18.99
N PHE A 188 7.21 -1.28 18.54
CA PHE A 188 7.03 -0.87 17.15
C PHE A 188 7.98 0.26 16.76
N SER A 189 8.27 1.19 17.67
CA SER A 189 9.23 2.29 17.44
C SER A 189 10.67 1.78 17.32
N LEU A 190 11.08 0.82 18.16
CA LEU A 190 12.40 0.18 18.06
C LEU A 190 12.55 -0.56 16.74
N SER A 191 11.55 -1.36 16.36
CA SER A 191 11.53 -2.09 15.09
C SER A 191 11.57 -1.14 13.89
N ALA A 192 10.82 -0.04 13.93
CA ALA A 192 10.82 0.99 12.88
C ALA A 192 12.17 1.69 12.76
N ARG A 193 12.83 2.04 13.87
CA ARG A 193 14.16 2.67 13.87
C ARG A 193 15.23 1.77 13.26
N LEU A 194 15.25 0.49 13.65
CA LEU A 194 16.20 -0.47 13.08
C LEU A 194 16.01 -0.60 11.55
N LEU A 195 14.76 -0.70 11.11
CA LEU A 195 14.45 -0.75 9.68
C LEU A 195 14.82 0.57 8.98
N HIS A 196 14.58 1.72 9.62
CA HIS A 196 14.94 3.04 9.10
C HIS A 196 16.45 3.18 8.89
N ASP A 197 17.26 2.80 9.88
CA ASP A 197 18.72 2.86 9.79
C ASP A 197 19.23 1.97 8.65
N GLN A 198 18.69 0.75 8.53
CA GLN A 198 19.01 -0.17 7.44
C GLN A 198 18.63 0.43 6.08
N LEU A 199 17.42 0.99 5.95
CA LEU A 199 16.95 1.65 4.74
C LEU A 199 17.83 2.83 4.32
N ALA A 200 18.29 3.65 5.27
CA ALA A 200 19.14 4.80 5.00
C ALA A 200 20.53 4.42 4.46
N GLU A 201 21.06 3.25 4.85
CA GLU A 201 22.29 2.71 4.26
C GLU A 201 22.07 2.28 2.80
N PHE A 202 21.02 1.49 2.54
CA PHE A 202 20.71 1.01 1.19
C PHE A 202 20.30 2.13 0.23
N ALA A 203 19.58 3.16 0.71
CA ALA A 203 19.20 4.33 -0.07
C ALA A 203 20.43 5.09 -0.58
N ARG A 204 21.45 5.27 0.28
CA ARG A 204 22.72 5.94 -0.08
C ARG A 204 23.52 5.11 -1.08
N ASP A 205 23.59 3.79 -0.91
CA ASP A 205 24.23 2.88 -1.87
C ASP A 205 23.56 2.95 -3.25
N ALA A 206 22.22 2.92 -3.29
CA ALA A 206 21.45 3.03 -4.52
C ALA A 206 21.63 4.41 -5.18
N GLU A 207 21.61 5.50 -4.42
CA GLU A 207 21.83 6.86 -4.92
C GLU A 207 23.20 7.00 -5.60
N MET A 208 24.27 6.54 -4.95
CA MET A 208 25.62 6.59 -5.51
C MET A 208 25.73 5.80 -6.83
N LYS A 209 25.07 4.64 -6.90
CA LYS A 209 25.06 3.80 -8.10
C LYS A 209 24.20 4.40 -9.22
N ALA A 210 23.07 5.03 -8.88
CA ALA A 210 22.22 5.74 -9.83
C ALA A 210 22.93 6.96 -10.43
N CYS A 211 23.68 7.74 -9.64
CA CYS A 211 24.49 8.85 -10.15
C CYS A 211 25.67 8.42 -11.03
N SER A 212 26.04 7.13 -11.00
CA SER A 212 27.15 6.57 -11.77
C SER A 212 26.72 5.89 -13.07
N GLN A 213 25.41 5.80 -13.34
CA GLN A 213 24.81 5.28 -14.57
C GLN A 213 24.48 6.42 -15.54
#